data_AF-A0A0Q6MKP4-F1
#
_entry.id   AF-A0A0Q6MKP4-F1
#
_cell.length_a   1.000
_cell.length_b   1.000
_cell.length_c   1.000
_cell.angle_alpha   90.00
_cell.angle_beta   90.00
_cell.angle_gamma   90.00
#
_symmetry.space_group_name_H-M   'P 1'
#
loop_
_entity.id
_entity.type
_entity.pdbx_description
1 polymer ?
#
loop_
_entity_poly.entity_id
_entity_poly.type
_entity_poly.pdbx_seq_one_letter_code
_entity_poly.pdbx_strand_id
1 'polypeptide(L)'
;MHHSQLIALPPTEFAPLLTLSDQALAKQGAQRHIATANTGYPCRISLEDAKQGDELLLLPYEHQPAASPYRASGPIHVRRGAVQRVLPCR
;
A
#
# COMPACT_ATOMS: atom_id res chain seq x y z
N MET A 1 -21.41 1.58 21.97
CA MET A 1 -20.27 2.41 21.53
C MET A 1 -19.25 1.49 20.89
N HIS A 2 -19.24 1.36 19.56
CA HIS A 2 -18.21 0.58 18.87
C HIS A 2 -17.00 1.51 18.70
N HIS A 3 -15.93 1.24 19.46
CA HIS A 3 -14.77 2.11 19.65
C HIS A 3 -13.60 1.82 18.69
N SER A 4 -13.74 0.88 17.75
CA SER A 4 -12.68 0.52 16.82
C SER A 4 -12.79 1.30 15.50
N GLN A 5 -11.66 1.51 14.85
CA GLN A 5 -11.55 2.16 13.54
C GLN A 5 -10.51 1.41 12.69
N LEU A 6 -10.61 1.55 11.38
CA LEU A 6 -9.57 1.09 10.45
C LEU A 6 -8.81 2.31 9.94
N ILE A 7 -7.52 2.36 10.26
CA ILE A 7 -6.62 3.43 9.85
C ILE A 7 -5.69 2.88 8.77
N ALA A 8 -5.69 3.53 7.60
CA ALA A 8 -4.82 3.17 6.49
C ALA A 8 -3.37 3.60 6.72
N LEU A 9 -2.46 3.08 5.90
CA LEU A 9 -1.06 3.47 5.94
C LEU A 9 -0.86 4.94 5.49
N PRO A 10 0.07 5.69 6.10
CA PRO A 10 0.28 7.09 5.76
C PRO A 10 1.02 7.21 4.41
N PRO A 11 0.56 8.09 3.49
CA PRO A 11 1.15 8.21 2.16
C PRO A 11 2.59 8.74 2.17
N THR A 12 2.96 9.49 3.19
CA THR A 12 4.29 10.09 3.34
C THR A 12 5.40 9.03 3.41
N GLU A 13 5.12 7.84 3.93
CA GLU A 13 6.09 6.74 3.99
C GLU A 13 6.47 6.21 2.59
N PHE A 14 5.56 6.31 1.62
CA PHE A 14 5.72 5.74 0.28
C PHE A 14 5.98 6.79 -0.80
N ALA A 15 5.77 8.07 -0.51
CA ALA A 15 5.97 9.17 -1.45
C ALA A 15 7.36 9.16 -2.12
N PRO A 16 8.48 8.92 -1.39
CA PRO A 16 9.80 8.85 -2.04
C PRO A 16 9.89 7.72 -3.06
N LEU A 17 9.31 6.55 -2.79
CA LEU A 17 9.35 5.39 -3.68
C LEU A 17 8.64 5.68 -5.00
N LEU A 18 7.52 6.41 -4.96
CA LEU A 18 6.76 6.77 -6.15
C LEU A 18 7.53 7.67 -7.13
N THR A 19 8.60 8.34 -6.68
CA THR A 19 9.47 9.16 -7.53
C THR A 19 10.65 8.41 -8.14
N LEU A 20 10.91 7.18 -7.70
CA LEU A 20 12.06 6.39 -8.17
C LEU A 20 11.85 5.84 -9.58
N SER A 21 12.95 5.66 -10.31
CA SER A 21 12.96 4.89 -11.56
C SER A 21 12.69 3.42 -11.31
N ASP A 22 12.25 2.67 -12.32
CA ASP A 22 11.99 1.23 -12.19
C ASP A 22 13.23 0.45 -11.73
N GLN A 23 14.42 0.85 -12.18
CA GLN A 23 15.67 0.24 -11.74
C GLN A 23 15.93 0.46 -10.24
N ALA A 24 15.65 1.66 -9.74
CA ALA A 24 15.82 1.98 -8.33
C ALA A 24 14.76 1.28 -7.46
N LEU A 25 13.52 1.16 -7.95
CA LEU A 25 12.46 0.37 -7.31
C LEU A 25 12.86 -1.11 -7.20
N ALA A 26 13.36 -1.69 -8.29
CA ALA A 26 13.78 -3.09 -8.32
C ALA A 26 14.89 -3.39 -7.30
N LYS A 27 15.82 -2.45 -7.07
CA LYS A 27 16.86 -2.56 -6.01
C LYS A 27 16.27 -2.62 -4.60
N GLN A 28 15.06 -2.11 -4.40
CA GLN A 28 14.33 -2.18 -3.14
C GLN A 28 13.26 -3.29 -3.12
N GLY A 29 13.26 -4.17 -4.13
CA GLY A 29 12.26 -5.23 -4.26
C GLY A 29 10.86 -4.74 -4.62
N ALA A 30 10.72 -3.48 -5.05
CA ALA A 30 9.47 -2.89 -5.48
C ALA A 30 9.32 -2.93 -7.01
N GLN A 31 8.08 -2.93 -7.48
CA GLN A 31 7.74 -2.93 -8.90
C GLN A 31 6.63 -1.92 -9.18
N ARG A 32 6.74 -1.20 -10.30
CA ARG A 32 5.69 -0.31 -10.78
C ARG A 32 4.71 -1.09 -11.65
N HIS A 33 3.43 -1.04 -11.30
CA HIS A 33 2.34 -1.70 -12.02
C HIS A 33 1.32 -0.66 -12.48
N ILE A 34 0.64 -0.96 -13.58
CA ILE A 34 -0.57 -0.26 -14.01
C ILE A 34 -1.74 -1.23 -13.80
N ALA A 35 -2.77 -0.79 -13.09
CA ALA A 35 -3.95 -1.62 -12.87
C ALA A 35 -4.62 -1.95 -14.21
N THR A 36 -4.83 -3.24 -14.49
CA THR A 36 -5.48 -3.70 -15.73
C THR A 36 -7.00 -3.85 -15.58
N ALA A 37 -7.51 -3.78 -14.36
CA ALA A 37 -8.92 -3.88 -13.99
C ALA A 37 -9.22 -3.00 -12.77
N ASN A 38 -10.51 -2.79 -12.48
CA ASN A 38 -10.97 -2.01 -11.32
C ASN A 38 -10.95 -2.79 -9.99
N THR A 39 -10.42 -4.01 -9.98
CA THR A 39 -10.40 -4.92 -8.82
C THR A 39 -9.10 -5.72 -8.80
N GLY A 40 -8.69 -6.19 -7.62
CA GLY A 40 -7.49 -7.03 -7.47
C GLY A 40 -6.21 -6.22 -7.22
N TYR A 41 -6.36 -4.90 -7.03
CA TYR A 41 -5.28 -3.96 -6.76
C TYR A 41 -5.59 -3.16 -5.48
N PRO A 42 -5.72 -3.82 -4.32
CA PRO A 42 -6.18 -3.18 -3.09
C PRO A 42 -5.13 -2.21 -2.54
N CYS A 43 -5.43 -0.91 -2.58
CA CYS A 43 -4.51 0.10 -2.08
C CYS A 43 -4.57 0.21 -0.54
N ARG A 44 -3.41 0.09 0.12
CA ARG A 44 -3.32 0.16 1.59
C ARG A 44 -3.34 1.57 2.19
N ILE A 45 -3.33 2.61 1.35
CA ILE A 45 -3.46 4.01 1.76
C ILE A 45 -4.92 4.48 1.66
N SER A 46 -5.60 4.19 0.54
CA SER A 46 -7.00 4.61 0.36
C SER A 46 -8.02 3.60 0.88
N LEU A 47 -7.63 2.36 1.18
CA LEU A 47 -8.53 1.26 1.55
C LEU A 47 -9.58 0.96 0.47
N GLU A 48 -9.23 1.23 -0.78
CA GLU A 48 -10.04 1.03 -1.99
C GLU A 48 -9.17 0.34 -3.03
N ASP A 49 -9.77 -0.43 -3.94
CA ASP A 49 -9.08 -0.92 -5.13
C ASP A 49 -8.66 0.24 -6.05
N ALA A 50 -7.52 0.07 -6.71
CA ALA A 50 -7.12 0.92 -7.82
C ALA A 50 -8.06 0.71 -9.02
N LYS A 51 -8.28 1.78 -9.79
CA LYS A 51 -9.05 1.72 -11.03
C LYS A 51 -8.14 1.35 -12.19
N GLN A 52 -8.70 0.76 -13.24
CA GLN A 52 -7.97 0.47 -14.47
C GLN A 52 -7.25 1.73 -14.98
N GLY A 53 -5.96 1.59 -15.27
CA GLY A 53 -5.08 2.69 -15.67
C GLY A 53 -4.38 3.42 -14.52
N ASP A 54 -4.78 3.21 -13.26
CA ASP A 54 -4.07 3.79 -12.10
C ASP A 54 -2.66 3.19 -11.99
N GLU A 55 -1.67 4.05 -11.68
CA GLU A 55 -0.31 3.63 -11.36
C GLU A 55 -0.19 3.23 -9.88
N LEU A 56 0.47 2.10 -9.65
CA LEU A 56 0.68 1.49 -8.35
C LEU A 56 2.14 1.07 -8.18
N LEU A 57 2.56 0.97 -6.92
CA LEU A 57 3.72 0.18 -6.54
C LEU A 57 3.26 -1.10 -5.86
N LEU A 58 3.81 -2.23 -6.30
CA LEU A 58 3.83 -3.49 -5.56
C LEU A 58 5.17 -3.57 -4.83
N LEU A 59 5.15 -3.61 -3.49
CA LEU A 59 6.36 -3.56 -2.68
C LEU A 59 6.27 -4.43 -1.42
N PRO A 60 7.40 -4.91 -0.88
CA PRO A 60 7.45 -5.61 0.40
C PRO A 60 7.20 -4.63 1.56
N TYR A 61 6.39 -5.04 2.53
CA TYR A 61 6.08 -4.26 3.73
C TYR A 61 6.10 -5.14 4.98
N GLU A 62 6.67 -4.64 6.07
CA GLU A 62 6.72 -5.34 7.36
C GLU A 62 5.47 -5.01 8.19
N HIS A 63 4.57 -5.98 8.29
CA HIS A 63 3.29 -5.80 8.99
C HIS A 63 3.40 -5.94 10.51
N GLN A 64 4.32 -6.81 10.96
CA GLN A 64 4.54 -7.12 12.37
C GLN A 64 6.05 -7.19 12.61
N PRO A 65 6.70 -6.10 13.04
CA PRO A 65 8.16 -6.05 13.21
C PRO A 65 8.64 -6.63 14.55
N ALA A 66 7.74 -6.88 15.50
CA ALA A 66 8.11 -7.37 16.84
C ALA A 66 8.84 -8.72 16.76
N ALA A 67 9.90 -8.87 17.56
CA ALA A 67 10.67 -10.10 17.69
C ALA A 67 9.87 -11.20 18.40
N SER A 68 8.94 -11.81 17.67
CA SER A 68 8.02 -12.85 18.14
C SER A 68 7.76 -13.87 17.02
N PRO A 69 7.20 -15.05 17.33
CA PRO A 69 6.75 -15.99 16.31
C PRO A 69 5.72 -15.42 15.31
N TYR A 70 5.08 -14.29 15.63
CA TYR A 70 4.12 -13.59 14.77
C TYR A 70 4.77 -12.56 13.83
N ARG A 71 6.11 -12.41 13.83
CA ARG A 71 6.80 -11.50 12.92
C ARG A 71 6.41 -11.81 11.47
N ALA A 72 5.96 -10.80 10.73
CA ALA A 72 5.39 -10.99 9.40
C ALA A 72 5.66 -9.82 8.47
N SER A 73 5.96 -10.15 7.21
CA SER A 73 6.10 -9.22 6.09
C SER A 73 5.44 -9.80 4.86
N GLY A 74 4.95 -8.94 3.97
CA GLY A 74 4.29 -9.37 2.75
C GLY A 74 4.17 -8.25 1.71
N PRO A 75 3.77 -8.59 0.49
CA PRO A 75 3.58 -7.60 -0.56
C PRO A 75 2.32 -6.77 -0.33
N ILE A 76 2.39 -5.48 -0.64
CA ILE A 76 1.24 -4.56 -0.64
C ILE A 76 1.20 -3.72 -1.91
N HIS A 77 0.00 -3.24 -2.26
CA HIS A 77 -0.17 -2.21 -3.29
C HIS A 77 -0.33 -0.82 -2.67
N VAL A 78 0.38 0.13 -3.25
CA VAL A 78 0.31 1.57 -2.94
C VAL A 78 0.03 2.34 -4.22
N ARG A 79 -1.12 3.02 -4.31
CA ARG A 79 -1.53 3.79 -5.48
C ARG A 79 -0.91 5.18 -5.47
N ARG A 80 -0.42 5.64 -6.62
CA ARG A 80 0.06 7.02 -6.81
C ARG A 80 -1.07 8.01 -6.49
N GLY A 81 -0.78 9.00 -5.65
CA GLY A 81 -1.74 10.05 -5.29
C GLY A 81 -2.86 9.61 -4.35
N ALA A 82 -2.79 8.43 -3.74
CA ALA A 82 -3.77 8.00 -2.74
C ALA A 82 -3.72 8.90 -1.49
N VAL A 83 -4.91 9.21 -0.96
CA VAL A 83 -5.09 9.95 0.30
C VAL A 83 -5.38 8.96 1.42
N GLN A 84 -4.74 9.14 2.57
CA GLN A 84 -4.95 8.29 3.74
C GLN A 84 -6.43 8.28 4.13
N ARG A 85 -6.99 7.10 4.36
CA ARG A 85 -8.35 6.95 4.87
C ARG A 85 -8.36 6.45 6.32
N VAL A 86 -9.35 6.93 7.05
CA VAL A 86 -9.77 6.37 8.34
C VAL A 86 -11.24 6.01 8.18
N LEU A 87 -11.56 4.72 8.33
CA LEU A 87 -12.91 4.22 8.23
C LEU A 87 -13.47 3.97 9.64
N PRO A 88 -14.67 4.49 9.96
CA PRO A 88 -15.33 4.17 11.21
C PRO A 88 -15.81 2.71 11.20
N CYS A 89 -15.77 2.05 12.35
CA CYS A 89 -16.47 0.77 12.52
C CYS A 89 -17.99 1.06 12.50
N ARG A 90 -18.72 0.33 11.67
CA ARG A 90 -20.17 0.45 11.53
C ARG A 90 -20.88 -0.36 12.60
#